data_AF-A0A971BJD7-F1
#
_entry.id   AF-A0A971BJD7-F1
#
_cell.length_a   1.000
_cell.length_b   1.000
_cell.length_c   1.000
_cell.angle_alpha   90.00
_cell.angle_beta   90.00
_cell.angle_gamma   90.00
#
_symmetry.space_group_name_H-M   'P 1'
#
loop_
_entity.id
_entity.type
_entity.pdbx_description
1 polymer ?
#
loop_
_entity_poly.entity_id
_entity_poly.type
_entity_poly.pdbx_seq_one_letter_code
_entity_poly.pdbx_strand_id
1 'polypeptide(L)'
;MATTKIWPVHDSLKRLVDYAGNPEKTEYRDLQLALHYAGNSQKTACADEHFFYVSGVGCDPEAVYEQMTAVKQRFGKLHGNVAYHGYQSFKPEEVTPEQCHEIGVKLAKRLWGDRYQVLVATHLNK
;
A
#
# COMPACT_ATOMS: atom_id res chain seq x y z
N MET A 1 18.50 -10.92 6.13
CA MET A 1 17.40 -11.52 6.93
C MET A 1 16.30 -10.49 6.99
N ALA A 2 15.23 -10.76 6.23
CA ALA A 2 14.11 -9.85 6.17
C ALA A 2 13.37 -9.79 7.50
N THR A 3 12.90 -8.59 7.88
CA THR A 3 12.03 -8.42 9.05
C THR A 3 10.58 -8.33 8.55
N THR A 4 9.70 -9.13 9.15
CA THR A 4 8.27 -9.14 8.80
C THR A 4 7.43 -8.91 10.03
N LYS A 5 6.44 -8.02 9.93
CA LYS A 5 5.43 -7.80 10.98
C LYS A 5 4.08 -7.53 10.34
N ILE A 6 3.01 -7.98 11.00
CA ILE A 6 1.62 -7.71 10.63
C ILE A 6 0.84 -7.32 11.88
N TRP A 7 -0.06 -6.35 11.79
CA TRP A 7 -0.92 -5.95 12.90
C TRP A 7 -2.31 -5.51 12.41
N PRO A 8 -3.35 -5.70 13.24
CA PRO A 8 -4.69 -5.22 12.92
C PRO A 8 -4.72 -3.69 12.99
N VAL A 9 -5.57 -3.10 12.17
CA VAL A 9 -5.85 -1.66 12.17
C VAL A 9 -7.31 -1.46 12.46
N HIS A 10 -7.62 -0.67 13.47
CA HIS A 10 -8.98 -0.39 13.91
C HIS A 10 -9.48 1.01 13.51
N ASP A 11 -8.65 1.79 12.81
CA ASP A 11 -8.93 3.16 12.36
C ASP A 11 -9.64 3.20 10.99
N SER A 12 -9.60 4.29 10.25
CA SER A 12 -10.20 4.44 8.93
C SER A 12 -9.38 3.74 7.84
N LEU A 13 -10.06 2.91 7.03
CA LEU A 13 -9.50 2.29 5.83
C LEU A 13 -8.95 3.34 4.85
N LYS A 14 -9.61 4.51 4.76
CA LYS A 14 -9.20 5.61 3.89
C LYS A 14 -7.79 6.07 4.25
N ARG A 15 -7.54 6.34 5.55
CA ARG A 15 -6.22 6.77 6.05
C ARG A 15 -5.12 5.73 5.78
N LEU A 16 -5.46 4.45 5.73
CA LEU A 16 -4.51 3.37 5.43
C LEU A 16 -4.15 3.29 3.96
N VAL A 17 -5.15 3.38 3.09
CA VAL A 17 -4.92 3.43 1.64
C VAL A 17 -4.13 4.67 1.28
N ASP A 18 -4.54 5.83 1.83
CA ASP A 18 -3.82 7.10 1.67
C ASP A 18 -2.39 6.98 2.20
N TYR A 19 -2.17 6.28 3.31
CA TYR A 19 -0.81 6.06 3.85
C TYR A 19 0.05 5.20 2.92
N ALA A 20 -0.48 4.08 2.42
CA ALA A 20 0.27 3.18 1.54
C ALA A 20 0.68 3.85 0.20
N GLY A 21 -0.02 4.91 -0.21
CA GLY A 21 0.31 5.73 -1.37
C GLY A 21 1.01 7.06 -1.06
N ASN A 22 1.35 7.38 0.20
CA ASN A 22 1.92 8.69 0.56
C ASN A 22 3.47 8.67 0.57
N PRO A 23 4.14 9.50 -0.24
CA PRO A 23 5.59 9.52 -0.40
C PRO A 23 6.38 10.15 0.77
N GLU A 24 5.74 10.89 1.68
CA GLU A 24 6.48 11.87 2.52
C GLU A 24 6.46 11.64 4.04
N LYS A 25 5.99 10.49 4.52
CA LYS A 25 5.32 10.37 5.82
C LYS A 25 6.03 10.95 7.09
N THR A 26 5.96 12.28 7.30
CA THR A 26 5.92 12.98 8.60
C THR A 26 5.40 14.42 8.42
N GLU A 27 4.11 14.62 8.67
CA GLU A 27 3.45 15.75 9.37
C GLU A 27 2.03 15.94 8.86
N TYR A 28 1.13 16.22 9.81
CA TYR A 28 -0.28 16.44 9.59
C TYR A 28 -0.48 17.73 8.79
N ARG A 29 -0.80 17.63 7.49
CA ARG A 29 -1.75 18.50 6.80
C ARG A 29 -2.03 18.05 5.38
N ASP A 30 -3.29 18.23 4.99
CA ASP A 30 -3.74 18.41 3.61
C ASP A 30 -3.96 17.15 2.76
N LEU A 31 -5.05 16.47 3.14
CA LEU A 31 -5.86 15.48 2.40
C LEU A 31 -6.35 15.93 1.00
N GLN A 32 -5.79 17.00 0.43
CA GLN A 32 -6.23 17.62 -0.82
C GLN A 32 -5.13 17.65 -1.89
N LEU A 33 -3.85 17.46 -1.53
CA LEU A 33 -2.75 17.53 -2.50
C LEU A 33 -2.41 16.18 -3.15
N ALA A 34 -2.61 15.06 -2.44
CA ALA A 34 -2.28 13.71 -2.94
C ALA A 34 -3.28 13.14 -3.95
N LEU A 35 -4.54 13.60 -3.91
CA LEU A 35 -5.57 13.24 -4.90
C LEU A 35 -5.25 13.79 -6.31
N HIS A 36 -4.30 14.72 -6.44
CA HIS A 36 -3.96 15.34 -7.71
C HIS A 36 -2.87 14.61 -8.52
N TYR A 37 -2.21 13.59 -7.94
CA TYR A 37 -1.05 12.93 -8.58
C TYR A 37 -1.29 11.50 -9.06
N ALA A 38 -2.34 10.82 -8.59
CA ALA A 38 -2.69 9.48 -9.08
C ALA A 38 -3.24 9.48 -10.53
N GLY A 39 -3.56 10.66 -11.09
CA GLY A 39 -4.13 10.81 -12.44
C GLY A 39 -3.23 11.49 -13.47
N ASN A 40 -1.94 11.73 -13.20
CA ASN A 40 -1.08 12.43 -14.15
C ASN A 40 0.25 11.71 -14.38
N SER A 41 0.27 10.85 -15.40
CA SER A 41 1.42 10.13 -15.94
C SER A 41 2.46 11.04 -16.64
N GLN A 42 2.49 12.33 -16.34
CA GLN A 42 3.52 13.26 -16.80
C GLN A 42 3.84 14.29 -15.71
N LYS A 43 4.87 14.00 -14.90
CA LYS A 43 5.95 14.90 -14.44
C LYS A 43 6.56 14.39 -13.14
N THR A 44 7.75 13.83 -13.24
CA THR A 44 8.77 13.96 -12.19
C THR A 44 10.10 14.14 -12.90
N ALA A 45 10.30 15.36 -13.40
CA ALA A 45 11.61 15.94 -13.64
C ALA A 45 11.74 17.11 -12.65
N CYS A 46 11.81 16.81 -11.36
CA CYS A 46 12.13 17.74 -10.28
C CYS A 46 12.74 16.92 -9.13
N ALA A 47 13.96 17.30 -8.73
CA ALA A 47 14.85 16.72 -7.73
C ALA A 47 14.19 15.95 -6.56
N ASP A 48 14.77 14.78 -6.24
CA ASP A 48 14.40 13.81 -5.19
C ASP A 48 13.31 12.79 -5.58
N GLU A 49 13.59 12.07 -6.67
CA GLU A 49 12.79 10.98 -7.24
C GLU A 49 12.64 9.78 -6.29
N HIS A 50 11.54 9.77 -5.54
CA HIS A 50 11.07 8.60 -4.81
C HIS A 50 10.32 7.65 -5.76
N PHE A 51 10.96 6.55 -6.17
CA PHE A 51 10.33 5.51 -6.98
C PHE A 51 9.49 4.59 -6.08
N PHE A 52 8.16 4.61 -6.23
CA PHE A 52 7.24 3.74 -5.51
C PHE A 52 6.56 2.75 -6.46
N TYR A 53 6.76 1.46 -6.22
CA TYR A 53 5.97 0.42 -6.88
C TYR A 53 4.72 0.14 -6.06
N VAL A 54 3.55 0.15 -6.71
CA VAL A 54 2.26 -0.17 -6.10
C VAL A 54 1.55 -1.23 -6.95
N SER A 55 1.08 -2.30 -6.31
CA SER A 55 0.35 -3.39 -6.94
C SER A 55 -0.83 -3.84 -6.09
N GLY A 56 -1.91 -4.25 -6.75
CA GLY A 56 -3.10 -4.81 -6.13
C GLY A 56 -3.19 -6.31 -6.36
N VAL A 57 -3.53 -7.06 -5.32
CA VAL A 57 -3.85 -8.49 -5.39
C VAL A 57 -5.34 -8.64 -5.05
N GLY A 58 -6.14 -9.07 -6.02
CA GLY A 58 -7.59 -9.14 -5.87
C GLY A 58 -8.28 -7.76 -5.81
N CYS A 59 -7.55 -6.69 -6.09
CA CYS A 59 -8.07 -5.33 -6.16
C CYS A 59 -7.30 -4.51 -7.22
N ASP A 60 -7.95 -3.48 -7.71
CA ASP A 60 -7.33 -2.43 -8.52
C ASP A 60 -6.69 -1.39 -7.58
N PRO A 61 -5.39 -1.09 -7.68
CA PRO A 61 -4.74 -0.04 -6.90
C PRO A 61 -5.43 1.32 -6.97
N GLU A 62 -5.97 1.69 -8.13
CA GLU A 62 -6.61 3.01 -8.34
C GLU A 62 -7.99 3.09 -7.67
N ALA A 63 -8.69 1.94 -7.55
CA ALA A 63 -10.02 1.84 -6.96
C ALA A 63 -10.03 1.08 -5.61
N VAL A 64 -8.87 0.88 -4.98
CA VAL A 64 -8.71 -0.05 -3.85
C VAL A 64 -9.57 0.33 -2.65
N TYR A 65 -9.71 1.63 -2.37
CA TYR A 65 -10.54 2.12 -1.27
C TYR A 65 -12.02 1.76 -1.47
N GLU A 66 -12.55 2.02 -2.66
CA GLU A 66 -13.95 1.74 -3.00
C GLU A 66 -14.22 0.24 -3.01
N GLN A 67 -13.32 -0.54 -3.64
CA GLN A 67 -13.45 -1.99 -3.73
C GLN A 67 -13.40 -2.67 -2.35
N MET A 68 -12.42 -2.32 -1.51
CA MET A 68 -12.31 -2.88 -0.16
C MET A 68 -13.48 -2.44 0.74
N THR A 69 -13.97 -1.21 0.58
CA THR A 69 -15.16 -0.74 1.30
C THR A 69 -16.40 -1.52 0.88
N ALA A 70 -16.60 -1.73 -0.42
CA ALA A 70 -17.73 -2.50 -0.94
C ALA A 70 -17.70 -3.96 -0.45
N VAL A 71 -16.52 -4.61 -0.40
CA VAL A 71 -16.38 -5.95 0.17
C VAL A 71 -16.77 -5.97 1.65
N LYS A 72 -16.31 -5.00 2.45
CA LYS A 72 -16.67 -4.95 3.86
C LYS A 72 -18.15 -4.71 4.09
N GLN A 73 -18.78 -3.85 3.29
CA GLN A 73 -20.24 -3.65 3.32
C GLN A 73 -20.98 -4.95 2.99
N ARG A 74 -20.59 -5.64 1.91
CA ARG A 74 -21.18 -6.90 1.47
C ARG A 74 -21.17 -7.98 2.56
N PHE A 75 -20.11 -8.06 3.35
CA PHE A 75 -19.97 -9.06 4.43
C PHE A 75 -20.39 -8.53 5.82
N GLY A 76 -20.96 -7.32 5.92
CA GLY A 76 -21.38 -6.73 7.20
C GLY A 76 -20.22 -6.47 8.17
N LYS A 77 -18.98 -6.33 7.67
CA LYS A 77 -17.76 -6.14 8.47
C LYS A 77 -17.38 -4.65 8.59
N LEU A 78 -18.35 -3.83 8.98
CA LEU A 78 -18.18 -2.38 9.10
C LEU A 78 -17.55 -1.95 10.43
N HIS A 79 -17.52 -2.84 11.42
CA HIS A 79 -17.03 -2.56 12.77
C HIS A 79 -15.88 -3.50 13.14
N GLY A 80 -15.01 -3.07 14.05
CA GLY A 80 -13.87 -3.87 14.53
C GLY A 80 -12.61 -3.66 13.70
N ASN A 81 -11.91 -4.75 13.35
CA ASN A 81 -10.69 -4.65 12.55
C ASN A 81 -11.01 -4.22 11.12
N VAL A 82 -10.42 -3.11 10.67
CA VAL A 82 -10.72 -2.55 9.36
C VAL A 82 -9.84 -3.08 8.23
N ALA A 83 -8.61 -3.48 8.56
CA ALA A 83 -7.62 -4.04 7.66
C ALA A 83 -6.46 -4.62 8.49
N TYR A 84 -5.60 -5.40 7.86
CA TYR A 84 -4.28 -5.71 8.41
C TYR A 84 -3.23 -4.92 7.66
N HIS A 85 -2.34 -4.26 8.39
CA HIS A 85 -1.15 -3.64 7.82
C HIS A 85 0.05 -4.54 8.13
N GLY A 86 0.92 -4.75 7.14
CA GLY A 86 2.17 -5.45 7.36
C GLY A 86 3.30 -4.81 6.59
N TYR A 87 4.52 -5.00 7.08
CA TYR A 87 5.73 -4.66 6.34
C TYR A 87 6.64 -5.89 6.22
N GLN A 88 7.39 -5.91 5.13
CA GLN A 88 8.53 -6.79 4.92
C GLN A 88 9.69 -5.89 4.49
N SER A 89 10.77 -5.86 5.27
CA SER A 89 11.95 -5.05 4.97
C SER A 89 13.17 -5.92 4.72
N PHE A 90 14.02 -5.46 3.80
CA PHE A 90 15.30 -6.07 3.46
C PHE A 90 16.42 -5.12 3.85
N LYS A 91 17.62 -5.65 4.08
CA LYS A 91 18.79 -4.79 4.27
C LYS A 91 19.12 -4.06 2.96
N PRO A 92 19.77 -2.88 3.02
CA PRO A 92 20.32 -2.25 1.83
C PRO A 92 21.15 -3.26 1.02
N GLU A 93 21.03 -3.21 -0.30
CA GLU A 93 21.75 -4.08 -1.25
C GLU A 93 21.42 -5.58 -1.19
N GLU A 94 20.53 -6.04 -0.30
CA GLU A 94 20.10 -7.45 -0.24
C GLU A 94 19.20 -7.82 -1.43
N VAL A 95 18.43 -6.85 -1.94
CA VAL A 95 17.54 -6.98 -3.10
C VAL A 95 17.44 -5.64 -3.83
N THR A 96 17.17 -5.67 -5.14
CA THR A 96 16.81 -4.46 -5.87
C THR A 96 15.38 -4.00 -5.50
N PRO A 97 15.02 -2.73 -5.73
CA PRO A 97 13.64 -2.23 -5.60
C PRO A 97 12.58 -3.12 -6.26
N GLU A 98 12.86 -3.56 -7.49
CA GLU A 98 11.98 -4.41 -8.29
C GLU A 98 11.83 -5.79 -7.65
N GLN A 99 12.94 -6.38 -7.20
CA GLN A 99 12.93 -7.66 -6.49
C GLN A 99 12.17 -7.56 -5.17
N CYS A 100 12.36 -6.48 -4.41
CA CYS A 100 11.63 -6.20 -3.18
C CYS A 100 10.12 -6.19 -3.44
N HIS A 101 9.68 -5.46 -4.47
CA HIS A 101 8.27 -5.41 -4.85
C HIS A 101 7.74 -6.76 -5.32
N GLU A 102 8.48 -7.45 -6.19
CA GLU A 102 8.09 -8.76 -6.71
C GLU A 102 7.92 -9.79 -5.57
N ILE A 103 8.84 -9.80 -4.60
CA ILE A 103 8.74 -10.65 -3.42
C ILE A 103 7.48 -10.32 -2.62
N GLY A 104 7.19 -9.03 -2.38
CA GLY A 104 5.99 -8.59 -1.69
C GLY A 104 4.70 -9.04 -2.39
N VAL A 105 4.62 -8.89 -3.71
CA VAL A 105 3.46 -9.34 -4.51
C VAL A 105 3.32 -10.87 -4.50
N LYS A 106 4.42 -11.62 -4.66
CA LYS A 106 4.40 -13.10 -4.59
C LYS A 106 3.95 -13.58 -3.21
N LEU A 107 4.45 -12.97 -2.15
CA LEU A 107 4.04 -13.27 -0.77
C LEU A 107 2.54 -13.00 -0.59
N ALA A 108 2.06 -11.84 -1.04
CA ALA A 108 0.65 -11.46 -0.91
C ALA A 108 -0.27 -12.42 -1.66
N LYS A 109 0.08 -12.78 -2.90
CA LYS A 109 -0.65 -13.78 -3.69
C LYS A 109 -0.70 -15.13 -2.98
N ARG A 110 0.43 -15.62 -2.46
CA ARG A 110 0.52 -16.94 -1.83
C ARG A 110 -0.27 -17.05 -0.51
N LEU A 111 -0.28 -15.98 0.30
CA LEU A 111 -0.92 -16.02 1.61
C LEU A 111 -2.40 -15.64 1.58
N TRP A 112 -2.77 -14.70 0.70
CA TRP A 112 -4.07 -14.04 0.75
C TRP A 112 -4.81 -13.95 -0.58
N GLY A 113 -4.14 -14.20 -1.71
CA GLY A 113 -4.67 -13.89 -3.05
C GLY A 113 -6.00 -14.57 -3.40
N ASP A 114 -6.29 -15.73 -2.82
CA ASP A 114 -7.53 -16.47 -3.10
C ASP A 114 -8.73 -16.01 -2.24
N ARG A 115 -8.48 -15.23 -1.18
CA ARG A 115 -9.50 -14.94 -0.14
C ARG A 115 -9.63 -13.48 0.26
N TYR A 116 -8.60 -12.67 0.06
CA TYR A 116 -8.57 -11.28 0.50
C TYR A 116 -7.97 -10.37 -0.55
N GLN A 117 -8.40 -9.11 -0.50
CA GLN A 117 -7.79 -8.03 -1.27
C GLN A 117 -6.56 -7.52 -0.52
N VAL A 118 -5.46 -7.30 -1.24
CA VAL A 118 -4.20 -6.82 -0.66
C VAL A 118 -3.59 -5.75 -1.55
N LEU A 119 -3.26 -4.61 -0.96
CA LEU A 119 -2.45 -3.57 -1.60
C LEU A 119 -0.99 -3.75 -1.17
N VAL A 120 -0.07 -3.81 -2.13
CA VAL A 120 1.36 -3.92 -1.90
C VAL A 120 2.02 -2.65 -2.38
N ALA A 121 2.72 -1.95 -1.49
CA ALA A 121 3.51 -0.76 -1.79
C ALA A 121 4.96 -0.97 -1.34
N THR A 122 5.91 -0.58 -2.19
CA THR A 122 7.35 -0.66 -1.88
C THR A 122 7.91 0.75 -1.77
N HIS A 123 8.43 1.06 -0.58
CA HIS A 123 9.13 2.32 -0.31
C HIS A 123 10.64 2.09 -0.40
N LEU A 124 11.34 2.98 -1.10
CA LEU A 124 12.79 3.00 -1.12
C LEU A 124 13.27 4.04 -0.12
N ASN A 125 13.81 3.56 0.99
CA ASN A 125 14.52 4.41 1.93
C ASN A 125 15.93 4.65 1.36
N LYS A 126 16.35 5.92 1.31
CA LYS A 126 17.77 6.26 1.30
C LYS A 126 18.32 6.14 2.72
#